data_AF-A0A935LLW5-F1
#
_entry.id   AF-A0A935LLW5-F1
#
_cell.length_a   1.000
_cell.length_b   1.000
_cell.length_c   1.000
_cell.angle_alpha   90.00
_cell.angle_beta   90.00
_cell.angle_gamma   90.00
#
_symmetry.space_group_name_H-M   'P 1'
#
loop_
_entity.id
_entity.type
_entity.pdbx_description
1 polymer ?
#
loop_
_entity_poly.entity_id
_entity_poly.type
_entity_poly.pdbx_seq_one_letter_code
_entity_poly.pdbx_strand_id
1 'polypeptide(L)'
;MSNTYSIGDLAREFDLTTRAIRFYEDLGLLQPQRSGPGGRSRIYSLRDRTRLKLTLRAKRLGLSLTEAKDIIDTYDSPRDTGAQLSKFLDVLALHRKQVEEQMADLQANLDEIKVHQREARALLAKADQLDQADQADKAPAAKPKKPAAKSRKPSTRITP
;
A
#
# COMPACT_ATOMS: atom_id res chain seq x y z
N MET A 1 -20.90 17.34 -32.80
CA MET A 1 -20.65 18.46 -31.86
C MET A 1 -19.28 18.23 -31.24
N SER A 2 -18.34 19.17 -31.39
CA SER A 2 -17.02 19.06 -30.78
C SER A 2 -17.13 19.43 -29.30
N ASN A 3 -17.29 18.42 -28.43
CA ASN A 3 -17.22 18.65 -26.99
C ASN A 3 -15.83 19.15 -26.63
N THR A 4 -15.79 20.37 -26.13
CA THR A 4 -14.60 21.00 -25.57
C THR A 4 -14.72 21.06 -24.05
N TYR A 5 -13.58 20.99 -23.37
CA TYR A 5 -13.51 20.93 -21.91
C TYR A 5 -12.61 22.04 -21.40
N SER A 6 -12.95 22.66 -20.27
CA SER A 6 -12.02 23.53 -19.55
C SER A 6 -11.06 22.70 -18.68
N ILE A 7 -9.99 23.33 -18.20
CA ILE A 7 -9.10 22.68 -17.22
C ILE A 7 -9.85 22.26 -15.94
N GLY A 8 -10.88 23.02 -15.54
CA GLY A 8 -11.69 22.73 -14.36
C GLY A 8 -12.61 21.52 -14.58
N ASP A 9 -13.10 21.32 -15.80
CA ASP A 9 -13.95 20.17 -16.13
C ASP A 9 -13.14 18.88 -16.07
N LEU A 10 -11.96 18.85 -16.70
CA LEU A 10 -11.07 17.70 -16.63
C LEU A 10 -10.56 17.45 -15.20
N ALA A 11 -10.28 18.51 -14.43
CA ALA A 11 -9.85 18.39 -13.04
C ALA A 11 -10.92 17.68 -12.20
N ARG A 12 -12.18 18.11 -12.31
CA ARG A 12 -13.30 17.48 -11.60
C ARG A 12 -13.59 16.07 -12.10
N GLU A 13 -13.56 15.85 -13.40
CA GLU A 13 -13.90 14.55 -13.99
C GLU A 13 -12.91 13.46 -13.58
N PHE A 14 -11.62 13.76 -13.57
CA PHE A 14 -10.57 12.79 -13.29
C PHE A 14 -10.06 12.84 -11.85
N ASP A 15 -10.71 13.61 -10.98
CA ASP A 15 -10.29 13.85 -9.59
C ASP A 15 -8.82 14.28 -9.49
N LEU A 16 -8.46 15.26 -10.32
CA LEU A 16 -7.12 15.83 -10.41
C LEU A 16 -7.13 17.30 -10.02
N THR A 17 -6.00 17.77 -9.51
CA THR A 17 -5.79 19.22 -9.38
C THR A 17 -5.53 19.83 -10.76
N THR A 18 -5.91 21.09 -10.95
CA THR A 18 -5.53 21.85 -12.15
C THR A 18 -4.01 21.95 -12.33
N ARG A 19 -3.25 21.89 -11.23
CA ARG A 19 -1.79 21.78 -11.25
C ARG A 19 -1.31 20.49 -11.90
N ALA A 20 -1.93 19.34 -11.59
CA ALA A 20 -1.59 18.06 -12.21
C ALA A 20 -1.87 18.07 -13.72
N ILE A 21 -2.97 18.67 -14.15
CA ILE A 21 -3.27 18.80 -15.58
C ILE A 21 -2.24 19.65 -16.30
N ARG A 22 -1.84 20.80 -15.73
CA ARG A 22 -0.76 21.63 -16.28
C ARG A 22 0.56 20.88 -16.39
N PHE A 23 0.88 20.08 -15.38
CA PHE A 23 2.07 19.22 -15.43
C PHE A 23 2.00 18.22 -16.60
N TYR A 24 0.82 17.67 -16.91
CA TYR A 24 0.65 16.83 -18.10
C TYR A 24 0.71 17.63 -19.42
N GLU A 25 0.26 18.89 -19.43
CA GLU A 25 0.49 19.80 -20.57
C GLU A 25 2.00 20.01 -20.79
N ASP A 26 2.76 20.28 -19.73
CA ASP A 26 4.21 20.56 -19.79
C ASP A 26 5.00 19.34 -20.29
N LEU A 27 4.53 18.12 -20.00
CA LEU A 27 5.07 16.87 -20.53
C LEU A 27 4.66 16.59 -21.99
N GLY A 28 3.82 17.44 -22.60
CA GLY A 28 3.31 17.27 -23.96
C GLY A 28 2.26 16.16 -24.11
N LEU A 29 1.69 15.67 -23.00
CA LEU A 29 0.62 14.66 -23.03
C LEU A 29 -0.71 15.25 -23.49
N LEU A 30 -0.92 16.54 -23.26
CA LEU A 30 -2.13 17.28 -23.63
C LEU A 30 -1.73 18.51 -24.45
N GLN A 31 -2.53 18.85 -25.46
CA GLN A 31 -2.27 20.00 -26.33
C GLN A 31 -3.51 20.89 -26.41
N PRO A 32 -3.83 21.64 -25.33
CA PRO A 32 -5.00 22.50 -25.32
C PRO A 32 -4.86 23.64 -26.33
N GLN A 33 -5.98 24.00 -26.96
CA GLN A 33 -6.07 25.23 -27.72
C GLN A 33 -6.25 26.41 -26.76
N ARG A 34 -5.62 27.55 -27.08
CA ARG A 34 -5.81 28.78 -26.32
C ARG A 34 -6.94 29.61 -26.92
N SER A 35 -7.81 30.14 -26.09
CA SER A 35 -8.96 30.96 -26.49
C SER A 35 -9.14 32.19 -25.59
N GLY A 36 -9.93 33.14 -26.08
CA GLY A 36 -10.27 34.39 -25.39
C GLY A 36 -9.19 35.48 -25.48
N PRO A 37 -9.46 36.67 -24.91
CA PRO A 37 -8.54 37.81 -24.97
C PRO A 37 -7.19 37.46 -24.32
N GLY A 38 -6.10 37.58 -25.10
CA GLY A 38 -4.75 37.26 -24.64
C GLY A 38 -4.47 35.77 -24.43
N GLY A 39 -5.29 34.85 -24.94
CA GLY A 39 -5.05 33.41 -24.87
C GLY A 39 -5.03 32.84 -23.45
N ARG A 40 -5.73 33.50 -22.51
CA ARG A 40 -5.78 33.12 -21.09
C ARG A 40 -6.52 31.81 -20.83
N SER A 41 -7.48 31.45 -21.68
CA SER A 41 -8.32 30.26 -21.46
C SER A 41 -7.79 29.06 -22.23
N ARG A 42 -7.61 27.93 -21.54
CA ARG A 42 -7.23 26.64 -22.13
C ARG A 42 -8.49 25.84 -22.43
N ILE A 43 -8.63 25.45 -23.69
CA ILE A 43 -9.71 24.60 -24.18
C ILE A 43 -9.10 23.27 -24.60
N TYR A 44 -9.59 22.21 -23.99
CA TYR A 44 -9.21 20.84 -24.29
C TYR A 44 -10.21 20.22 -25.24
N SER A 45 -9.72 19.46 -26.20
CA SER A 45 -10.54 18.69 -27.13
C SER A 45 -10.97 17.35 -26.51
N LEU A 46 -11.90 16.67 -27.18
CA LEU A 46 -12.23 15.28 -26.85
C LEU A 46 -11.01 14.34 -26.98
N ARG A 47 -10.07 14.65 -27.88
CA ARG A 47 -8.81 13.92 -28.02
C ARG A 47 -7.95 14.09 -26.78
N ASP A 48 -7.78 15.31 -26.27
CA ASP A 48 -7.03 15.56 -25.03
C ASP A 48 -7.65 14.83 -23.83
N ARG A 49 -8.98 14.84 -23.71
CA ARG A 49 -9.68 14.07 -22.68
C ARG A 49 -9.37 12.57 -22.79
N THR A 50 -9.36 12.03 -24.00
CA THR A 50 -9.09 10.61 -24.24
C THR A 50 -7.63 10.27 -23.92
N ARG A 51 -6.69 11.12 -24.34
CA ARG A 51 -5.27 11.02 -24.00
C ARG A 51 -5.07 11.04 -22.48
N LEU A 52 -5.69 12.00 -21.77
CA LEU A 52 -5.63 12.06 -20.30
C LEU A 52 -6.13 10.77 -19.64
N LYS A 53 -7.26 10.24 -20.11
CA LYS A 53 -7.81 8.97 -19.59
C LYS A 53 -6.85 7.80 -19.80
N LEU A 54 -6.20 7.72 -20.95
CA LEU A 54 -5.21 6.68 -21.26
C LEU A 54 -3.95 6.82 -20.41
N THR A 55 -3.44 8.05 -20.24
CA THR A 55 -2.29 8.34 -19.37
C THR A 55 -2.55 7.89 -17.95
N LEU A 56 -3.73 8.21 -17.39
CA LEU A 56 -4.08 7.80 -16.03
C LEU A 56 -4.20 6.28 -15.90
N ARG A 57 -4.70 5.59 -16.92
CA ARG A 57 -4.74 4.13 -16.94
C ARG A 57 -3.33 3.54 -16.98
N ALA A 58 -2.43 4.07 -17.82
CA ALA A 58 -1.04 3.63 -17.89
C ALA A 58 -0.32 3.84 -16.55
N LYS A 59 -0.51 5.00 -15.90
CA LYS A 59 0.02 5.27 -14.56
C LYS A 59 -0.49 4.28 -13.52
N ARG A 60 -1.77 3.91 -13.58
CA ARG A 60 -2.36 2.89 -12.68
C ARG A 60 -1.80 1.49 -12.90
N LEU A 61 -1.32 1.22 -14.11
CA LEU A 61 -0.67 -0.04 -14.47
C LEU A 61 0.81 -0.06 -14.09
N GLY A 62 1.36 1.01 -13.51
CA GLY A 62 2.77 1.08 -13.09
C GLY A 62 3.72 1.70 -14.12
N LEU A 63 3.21 2.11 -15.30
CA LEU A 63 4.03 2.75 -16.32
C LEU A 63 4.39 4.19 -15.90
N SER A 64 5.58 4.62 -16.32
CA SER A 64 6.00 6.01 -16.24
C SER A 64 5.18 6.90 -17.19
N LEU A 65 5.15 8.19 -16.91
CA LEU A 65 4.44 9.16 -17.76
C LEU A 65 5.08 9.30 -19.16
N THR A 66 6.39 9.07 -19.26
CA THR A 66 7.13 9.06 -20.53
C THR A 66 6.76 7.85 -21.37
N GLU A 67 6.70 6.65 -20.79
CA GLU A 67 6.24 5.44 -21.50
C GLU A 67 4.77 5.57 -21.93
N ALA A 68 3.92 6.11 -21.04
CA ALA A 68 2.53 6.39 -21.37
C ALA A 68 2.42 7.34 -22.57
N LYS A 69 3.25 8.40 -22.61
CA LYS A 69 3.30 9.34 -23.73
C LYS A 69 3.71 8.65 -25.03
N ASP A 70 4.80 7.87 -25.02
CA ASP A 70 5.32 7.22 -26.22
C ASP A 70 4.31 6.25 -26.84
N ILE A 71 3.60 5.50 -25.97
CA ILE A 71 2.50 4.63 -26.40
C ILE A 71 1.38 5.47 -27.02
N ILE A 72 0.89 6.49 -26.33
CA ILE A 72 -0.26 7.28 -26.77
C ILE A 72 0.05 8.07 -28.05
N ASP A 73 1.26 8.61 -28.18
CA ASP A 73 1.73 9.30 -29.39
C ASP A 73 1.78 8.36 -30.60
N THR A 74 2.07 7.08 -30.37
CA THR A 74 2.06 6.05 -31.42
C THR A 74 0.65 5.81 -31.97
N TYR A 75 -0.39 5.88 -31.13
CA TYR A 75 -1.80 5.74 -31.56
C TYR A 75 -2.34 6.93 -32.36
N ASP A 76 -1.72 8.10 -32.22
CA ASP A 76 -2.17 9.33 -32.89
C ASP A 76 -1.77 9.42 -34.37
N SER A 77 -1.02 8.43 -34.87
CA SER A 77 -0.67 8.28 -36.29
C SER A 77 -1.66 7.33 -36.99
N PRO A 78 -2.34 7.75 -38.08
CA PRO A 78 -3.36 6.96 -38.78
C PRO A 78 -2.81 5.76 -39.58
N ARG A 79 -1.55 5.38 -39.38
CA ARG A 79 -0.90 4.31 -40.13
C ARG A 79 -0.60 3.11 -39.22
N ASP A 80 -1.24 2.00 -39.57
CA ASP A 80 -0.99 0.63 -39.13
C ASP A 80 -1.26 0.32 -37.64
N THR A 81 -2.55 0.28 -37.28
CA THR A 81 -3.05 -0.10 -35.94
C THR A 81 -2.50 -1.45 -35.44
N GLY A 82 -2.16 -2.39 -36.35
CA GLY A 82 -1.62 -3.70 -35.98
C GLY A 82 -0.21 -3.60 -35.37
N ALA A 83 0.69 -2.87 -36.04
CA ALA A 83 2.05 -2.65 -35.53
C ALA A 83 2.06 -1.88 -34.20
N GLN A 84 1.11 -0.95 -34.02
CA GLN A 84 0.96 -0.18 -32.78
C GLN A 84 0.50 -1.07 -31.62
N LEU A 85 -0.48 -1.95 -31.85
CA LEU A 85 -0.96 -2.91 -30.86
C LEU A 85 0.13 -3.92 -30.49
N SER A 86 0.94 -4.38 -31.45
CA SER A 86 2.07 -5.27 -31.17
C SER A 86 3.08 -4.61 -30.22
N LYS A 87 3.52 -3.39 -30.50
CA LYS A 87 4.44 -2.65 -29.61
C LYS A 87 3.84 -2.43 -28.22
N PHE A 88 2.53 -2.18 -28.15
CA PHE A 88 1.85 -2.02 -26.87
C PHE A 88 1.83 -3.33 -26.06
N LEU A 89 1.60 -4.47 -26.71
CA LEU A 89 1.69 -5.77 -26.08
C LEU A 89 3.11 -6.06 -25.58
N ASP A 90 4.15 -5.65 -26.32
CA ASP A 90 5.54 -5.83 -25.91
C ASP A 90 5.85 -5.04 -24.62
N VAL A 91 5.41 -3.77 -24.55
CA VAL A 91 5.58 -2.95 -23.33
C VAL A 91 4.82 -3.54 -22.15
N LEU A 92 3.57 -3.98 -22.36
CA LEU A 92 2.78 -4.62 -21.31
C LEU A 92 3.41 -5.93 -20.83
N ALA A 93 3.96 -6.74 -21.74
CA ALA A 93 4.61 -8.00 -21.40
C ALA A 93 5.88 -7.77 -20.57
N LEU A 94 6.71 -6.79 -20.95
CA LEU A 94 7.90 -6.40 -20.19
C LEU A 94 7.52 -5.95 -18.79
N HIS A 95 6.50 -5.09 -18.67
CA HIS A 95 6.10 -4.58 -17.36
C HIS A 95 5.47 -5.67 -16.49
N ARG A 96 4.64 -6.55 -17.07
CA ARG A 96 4.10 -7.72 -16.36
C ARG A 96 5.22 -8.54 -15.76
N LYS A 97 6.26 -8.84 -16.54
CA LYS A 97 7.42 -9.59 -16.08
C LYS A 97 8.12 -8.90 -14.90
N GLN A 98 8.34 -7.58 -14.98
CA GLN A 98 8.95 -6.82 -13.88
C GLN A 98 8.13 -6.90 -12.59
N VAL A 99 6.79 -6.79 -12.70
CA VAL A 99 5.89 -6.90 -11.54
C VAL A 99 5.90 -8.32 -10.96
N GLU A 100 5.88 -9.35 -11.81
CA GLU A 100 5.96 -10.75 -11.40
C GLU A 100 7.29 -11.04 -10.66
N GLU A 101 8.42 -10.51 -11.13
CA GLU A 101 9.72 -10.60 -10.48
C GLU A 101 9.71 -9.89 -9.11
N GLN A 102 9.21 -8.65 -9.05
CA GLN A 102 9.08 -7.92 -7.79
C GLN A 102 8.18 -8.65 -6.78
N MET A 103 7.09 -9.27 -7.24
CA MET A 103 6.23 -10.07 -6.38
C MET A 103 6.97 -11.29 -5.81
N ALA A 104 7.78 -11.97 -6.62
CA ALA A 104 8.58 -13.10 -6.16
C ALA A 104 9.60 -12.68 -5.09
N ASP A 105 10.31 -11.57 -5.31
CA ASP A 105 11.28 -11.03 -4.35
C ASP A 105 10.61 -10.61 -3.04
N LEU A 106 9.48 -9.89 -3.12
CA LEU A 106 8.72 -9.48 -1.94
C LEU A 106 8.19 -10.70 -1.17
N GLN A 107 7.77 -11.75 -1.87
CA GLN A 107 7.31 -12.98 -1.23
C GLN A 107 8.46 -13.69 -0.48
N ALA A 108 9.65 -13.77 -1.09
CA ALA A 108 10.83 -14.34 -0.45
C ALA A 108 11.22 -13.56 0.82
N ASN A 109 11.27 -12.23 0.73
CA ASN A 109 11.54 -11.35 1.88
C ASN A 109 10.50 -11.55 3.00
N LEU A 110 9.22 -11.68 2.65
CA LEU A 110 8.15 -11.88 3.60
C LEU A 110 8.28 -13.23 4.33
N ASP A 111 8.75 -14.27 3.64
CA ASP A 111 8.98 -15.57 4.25
C ASP A 111 10.20 -15.59 5.17
N GLU A 112 11.28 -14.86 4.82
CA GLU A 112 12.43 -14.64 5.71
C GLU A 112 12.02 -13.87 6.98
N ILE A 113 11.22 -12.81 6.84
CA ILE A 113 10.68 -12.06 7.99
C ILE A 113 9.88 -12.99 8.91
N LYS A 114 9.04 -13.88 8.36
CA LYS A 114 8.28 -14.86 9.16
C LYS A 114 9.19 -15.82 9.93
N VAL A 115 10.29 -16.27 9.32
CA VAL A 115 11.28 -17.14 9.98
C VAL A 115 11.86 -16.41 11.19
N HIS A 116 12.38 -15.20 11.00
CA HIS A 116 12.95 -14.42 12.09
C HIS A 116 11.94 -14.08 13.18
N GLN A 117 10.69 -13.78 12.82
CA GLN A 117 9.63 -13.57 13.80
C GLN A 117 9.37 -14.83 14.66
N ARG A 118 9.41 -16.03 14.07
CA ARG A 118 9.26 -17.28 14.83
C ARG A 118 10.45 -17.53 15.75
N GLU A 119 11.67 -17.32 15.26
CA GLU A 119 12.90 -17.48 16.05
C GLU A 119 12.94 -16.53 17.24
N ALA A 120 12.65 -15.25 17.01
CA ALA A 120 12.60 -14.24 18.06
C ALA A 120 11.56 -14.59 19.14
N ARG A 121 10.36 -15.04 18.73
CA ARG A 121 9.32 -15.50 19.67
C ARG A 121 9.77 -16.72 20.48
N ALA A 122 10.45 -17.68 19.85
CA ALA A 122 10.94 -18.86 20.54
C ALA A 122 12.05 -18.52 21.56
N LEU A 123 12.94 -17.59 21.22
CA LEU A 123 13.99 -17.11 22.12
C LEU A 123 13.40 -16.35 23.32
N LEU A 124 12.41 -15.48 23.09
CA LEU A 124 11.71 -14.78 24.18
C LEU A 124 11.02 -15.77 25.12
N ALA A 125 10.29 -16.76 24.58
CA ALA A 125 9.63 -17.77 25.41
C ALA A 125 10.61 -18.59 26.25
N LYS A 126 11.81 -18.88 25.73
CA LYS A 126 12.87 -19.54 26.50
C LYS A 126 13.43 -18.65 27.61
N ALA A 127 13.65 -17.37 27.32
CA ALA A 127 14.11 -16.41 28.33
C ALA A 127 13.09 -16.26 29.47
N ASP A 128 11.81 -16.15 29.14
CA ASP A 128 10.72 -16.08 30.13
C ASP A 128 10.66 -17.34 31.01
N GLN A 129 10.90 -18.53 30.43
CA GLN A 129 10.96 -19.79 31.18
C GLN A 129 12.16 -19.87 32.13
N LEU A 130 13.33 -19.39 31.70
CA LEU A 130 14.53 -19.32 32.53
C LEU A 130 14.33 -18.35 33.71
N ASP A 131 13.75 -17.19 33.45
CA ASP A 131 13.45 -16.20 34.49
C ASP A 131 12.42 -16.72 35.52
N GLN A 132 11.43 -17.51 35.09
CA GLN A 132 10.46 -18.15 35.98
C GLN A 132 11.07 -19.29 36.81
N ALA A 133 11.96 -20.08 36.22
CA ALA A 133 12.67 -21.16 36.93
C ALA A 133 13.60 -20.60 38.01
N ASP A 134 14.34 -19.53 37.72
CA ASP A 134 15.21 -18.85 38.68
C ASP A 134 14.43 -18.21 39.85
N GLN A 135 13.20 -17.74 39.60
CA GLN A 135 12.31 -17.23 40.64
C GLN A 135 11.71 -18.35 41.50
N ALA A 136 11.40 -19.51 40.91
CA ALA A 136 10.85 -20.66 41.63
C ALA A 136 11.89 -21.31 42.55
N ASP A 137 13.16 -21.37 42.15
CA ASP A 137 14.24 -21.96 42.94
C ASP A 137 14.67 -21.06 44.12
N LYS A 138 14.40 -19.75 44.03
CA LYS A 138 14.59 -18.78 45.12
C LYS A 138 13.40 -18.69 46.09
N ALA A 139 12.29 -19.39 45.83
CA ALA A 139 11.15 -19.40 46.73
C ALA A 139 11.46 -20.21 48.01
N PRO A 140 11.36 -19.63 49.22
CA PRO A 140 11.72 -20.34 50.44
C PRO A 140 10.73 -21.48 50.71
N ALA A 141 11.27 -22.68 50.95
CA ALA A 141 10.50 -23.87 51.32
C ALA A 141 9.57 -23.58 52.51
N ALA A 142 8.26 -23.53 52.25
CA ALA A 142 7.26 -23.30 53.27
C ALA A 142 7.27 -24.46 54.30
N LYS A 143 7.66 -24.15 55.55
CA LYS A 143 7.66 -25.12 56.66
C LYS A 143 6.24 -25.68 56.92
N PRO A 144 6.10 -26.97 57.23
CA PRO A 144 4.78 -27.57 57.48
C PRO A 144 4.21 -27.07 58.81
N LYS A 145 2.96 -26.61 58.79
CA LYS A 145 2.24 -26.14 60.00
C LYS A 145 1.93 -27.33 60.92
N LYS A 146 2.49 -27.34 62.14
CA LYS A 146 2.09 -28.26 63.23
C LYS A 146 0.72 -27.87 63.81
N PRO A 147 -0.07 -28.83 64.33
CA PRO A 147 -1.46 -28.60 64.74
C PRO A 147 -1.54 -27.84 66.07
N ALA A 148 -2.50 -26.92 66.18
CA ALA A 148 -2.72 -26.08 67.35
C ALA A 148 -3.30 -26.88 68.53
N ALA A 149 -2.63 -26.79 69.69
CA ALA A 149 -3.08 -27.35 70.95
C ALA A 149 -4.19 -26.48 71.57
N LYS A 150 -5.34 -27.10 71.91
CA LYS A 150 -6.43 -26.49 72.67
C LYS A 150 -6.03 -26.39 74.15
N SER A 151 -5.90 -25.18 74.68
CA SER A 151 -5.82 -24.93 76.12
C SER A 151 -7.14 -24.35 76.66
N ARG A 152 -7.50 -24.86 77.84
CA ARG A 152 -8.77 -24.74 78.57
C ARG A 152 -9.00 -23.34 79.14
N LYS A 153 -10.28 -23.00 79.38
CA LYS A 153 -10.69 -22.08 80.47
C LYS A 153 -11.64 -22.81 81.45
N PRO A 154 -11.69 -22.40 82.73
CA PRO A 154 -12.27 -23.19 83.82
C PRO A 154 -13.63 -22.69 84.35
N SER A 155 -14.37 -23.63 84.97
CA SER A 155 -15.24 -23.51 86.17
C SER A 155 -16.44 -22.53 86.14
N THR A 156 -17.70 -22.95 86.35
CA THR A 156 -18.34 -23.34 87.64
C THR A 156 -19.80 -23.79 87.31
N ARG A 157 -20.29 -25.02 87.61
CA ARG A 157 -20.94 -25.59 88.83
C ARG A 157 -22.13 -24.72 89.34
N ILE A 158 -23.39 -25.15 89.57
CA ILE A 158 -24.03 -26.19 90.43
C ILE A 158 -25.57 -26.11 90.10
N THR A 159 -26.31 -27.16 89.63
CA THR A 159 -27.25 -28.10 90.33
C THR A 159 -28.29 -27.52 91.31
N PRO A 160 -29.42 -28.20 91.63
CA PRO A 160 -29.81 -29.59 91.33
C PRO A 160 -30.94 -29.75 90.30
#